data_AF-A0A2M6XU74-F1
#
_entry.id   AF-A0A2M6XU74-F1
#
_cell.length_a   1.000
_cell.length_b   1.000
_cell.length_c   1.000
_cell.angle_alpha   90.00
_cell.angle_beta   90.00
_cell.angle_gamma   90.00
#
_symmetry.space_group_name_H-M   'P 1'
#
loop_
_entity.id
_entity.type
_entity.pdbx_description
1 polymer ?
#
loop_
_entity_poly.entity_id
_entity_poly.type
_entity_poly.pdbx_seq_one_letter_code
_entity_poly.pdbx_strand_id
1 'polypeptide(L)' 'MLRFLLNANISHETAEFLNSLGCDAKTATQLGLGSADDSKIVNKAIREKRILVTFDLDFGFILRLCSGR' A
#
# COMPACT_ATOMS: atom_id res chain seq x y z
N MET A 1 5.47 -1.08 15.61
CA MET A 1 4.07 -1.12 15.14
C MET A 1 4.08 -1.33 13.63
N LEU A 2 3.40 -2.37 13.14
CA LEU A 2 3.35 -2.65 11.70
C LEU A 2 2.50 -1.60 10.99
N ARG A 3 2.96 -1.15 9.82
CA ARG A 3 2.28 -0.12 9.03
C ARG A 3 1.96 -0.66 7.66
N PHE A 4 0.71 -0.55 7.24
CA PHE A 4 0.23 -1.03 5.95
C PHE A 4 -0.18 0.13 5.06
N LEU A 5 0.09 -0.01 3.76
CA LEU A 5 -0.52 0.76 2.69
C LEU A 5 -1.31 -0.22 1.83
N LEU A 6 -2.63 -0.11 1.84
CA LEU A 6 -3.50 -0.95 1.03
C LEU A 6 -3.73 -0.27 -0.33
N ASN A 7 -3.57 -1.01 -1.42
CA ASN A 7 -3.82 -0.48 -2.76
C ASN A 7 -5.30 -0.05 -2.92
N ALA A 8 -5.60 0.77 -3.94
CA ALA A 8 -6.92 1.39 -4.12
C ALA A 8 -8.07 0.38 -4.32
N ASN A 9 -7.76 -0.83 -4.78
CA ASN A 9 -8.72 -1.92 -4.99
C ASN A 9 -9.00 -2.76 -3.72
N ILE A 10 -8.39 -2.43 -2.59
CA ILE A 10 -8.61 -3.13 -1.31
C ILE A 10 -9.68 -2.41 -0.50
N SER A 11 -10.64 -3.16 0.06
CA SER A 11 -11.73 -2.63 0.87
C SER A 11 -11.23 -1.81 2.07
N HIS A 12 -11.95 -0.73 2.39
CA HIS A 12 -11.74 0.05 3.60
C HIS A 12 -11.93 -0.79 4.87
N GLU A 13 -12.84 -1.76 4.85
CA GLU A 13 -13.09 -2.67 5.98
C GLU A 13 -11.82 -3.47 6.34
N THR A 14 -10.98 -3.78 5.35
CA THR A 14 -9.68 -4.42 5.59
C THR A 14 -8.73 -3.51 6.36
N ALA A 15 -8.72 -2.20 6.07
CA ALA A 15 -7.93 -1.24 6.83
C ALA A 15 -8.45 -1.12 8.27
N GLU A 16 -9.76 -1.05 8.46
CA GLU A 16 -10.39 -1.01 9.79
C GLU A 16 -10.07 -2.26 10.61
N PHE A 17 -10.17 -3.44 9.99
CA PHE A 17 -9.79 -4.70 10.61
C PHE A 17 -8.33 -4.71 11.05
N LEU A 18 -7.39 -4.32 10.18
CA LEU A 18 -5.97 -4.24 10.54
C LEU A 18 -5.69 -3.23 11.66
N ASN A 19 -6.38 -2.09 11.64
CA ASN A 19 -6.30 -1.09 12.71
C ASN A 19 -6.85 -1.64 14.03
N SER A 20 -7.94 -2.41 14.01
CA SER A 20 -8.49 -3.07 15.20
C SER A 20 -7.53 -4.08 15.84
N LEU A 21 -6.60 -4.64 15.05
CA LEU A 21 -5.52 -5.51 15.52
C LEU A 21 -4.29 -4.73 16.04
N GLY A 22 -4.33 -3.40 16.08
CA GLY A 22 -3.24 -2.55 16.57
C GLY A 22 -2.17 -2.21 15.51
N CYS A 23 -2.47 -2.35 14.22
CA CYS A 23 -1.60 -1.89 13.13
C CYS A 23 -1.92 -0.45 12.70
N ASP A 24 -1.02 0.21 11.95
CA ASP A 24 -1.30 1.48 11.23
C ASP A 24 -1.59 1.17 9.77
N ALA A 25 -2.84 0.88 9.44
CA ALA A 25 -3.30 0.60 8.09
C ALA A 25 -4.02 1.80 7.47
N LYS A 26 -3.62 2.16 6.26
CA LYS A 26 -4.28 3.19 5.43
C LYS A 26 -4.50 2.67 4.02
N THR A 27 -5.60 3.03 3.39
CA THR A 27 -5.81 2.77 1.96
C THR A 27 -5.20 3.88 1.10
N ALA A 28 -4.84 3.57 -0.14
CA ALA A 28 -4.39 4.54 -1.12
C ALA A 28 -5.44 5.65 -1.33
N THR A 29 -6.72 5.29 -1.34
CA THR A 29 -7.84 6.23 -1.45
C THR A 29 -7.90 7.23 -0.27
N GLN A 30 -7.72 6.78 0.98
CA GLN A 30 -7.65 7.65 2.16
C GLN A 30 -6.48 8.64 2.12
N LEU A 31 -5.42 8.32 1.36
CA LEU A 31 -4.25 9.16 1.18
C LEU A 31 -4.34 10.08 -0.06
N GLY A 32 -5.48 10.11 -0.74
CA GLY A 32 -5.65 10.85 -1.99
C GLY A 32 -4.88 10.25 -3.18
N LEU A 33 -4.48 8.98 -3.08
CA LEU A 33 -3.71 8.23 -4.07
C LEU A 33 -4.57 7.19 -4.81
N GLY A 34 -5.90 7.31 -4.76
CA GLY A 34 -6.81 6.32 -5.36
C GLY A 34 -6.64 6.14 -6.88
N SER A 35 -6.12 7.15 -7.57
CA SER A 35 -5.81 7.16 -9.01
C SER A 35 -4.31 7.28 -9.30
N ALA A 36 -3.45 7.09 -8.29
CA ALA A 36 -2.01 7.15 -8.47
C ALA A 36 -1.50 5.89 -9.19
N ASP A 37 -0.46 6.07 -10.00
CA ASP A 37 0.28 4.95 -10.60
C ASP A 37 1.05 4.12 -9.55
N ASP A 38 1.42 2.89 -9.91
CA ASP A 38 2.11 1.96 -9.01
C ASP A 38 3.44 2.52 -8.50
N SER A 39 4.15 3.30 -9.33
CA SER A 39 5.40 3.94 -8.92
C SER A 39 5.20 4.89 -7.75
N LYS A 40 4.14 5.71 -7.77
CA LYS A 40 3.79 6.61 -6.66
C LYS A 40 3.36 5.84 -5.42
N ILE A 41 2.56 4.79 -5.57
CA ILE A 41 2.11 3.93 -4.46
C ILE A 41 3.31 3.26 -3.78
N VAL A 42 4.19 2.63 -4.56
CA VAL A 42 5.41 1.96 -4.07
C VAL A 42 6.35 2.97 -3.42
N ASN A 43 6.62 4.12 -4.05
CA ASN A 43 7.48 5.15 -3.47
C ASN A 43 6.94 5.69 -2.14
N LYS A 44 5.61 5.84 -2.02
CA LYS A 44 4.95 6.22 -0.76
C LYS A 44 5.18 5.15 0.31
N ALA A 45 4.97 3.88 -0.04
CA ALA A 45 5.19 2.76 0.89
C ALA A 45 6.64 2.71 1.38
N ILE A 46 7.61 2.83 0.48
CA ILE A 46 9.05 2.83 0.80
C ILE A 46 9.40 4.01 1.72
N ARG A 47 9.01 5.24 1.34
CA ARG A 47 9.34 6.45 2.10
C ARG A 47 8.77 6.42 3.51
N GLU A 48 7.58 5.86 3.70
CA GLU A 48 6.91 5.77 5.00
C GLU A 48 7.18 4.47 5.76
N LYS A 49 8.02 3.58 5.19
CA LYS A 49 8.31 2.24 5.73
C LYS A 49 7.03 1.44 6.00
N ARG A 50 6.13 1.41 5.02
CA ARG A 50 4.87 0.65 5.04
C ARG A 50 4.99 -0.63 4.21
N ILE A 51 4.31 -1.67 4.66
CA ILE A 51 4.07 -2.90 3.90
C ILE A 51 2.96 -2.60 2.88
N LEU A 52 3.26 -2.75 1.60
CA LEU A 52 2.27 -2.62 0.52
C LEU A 52 1.45 -3.91 0.42
N VAL A 53 0.12 -3.78 0.46
CA VAL A 53 -0.81 -4.88 0.17
C VAL A 53 -1.49 -4.57 -1.15
N THR A 54 -1.45 -5.51 -2.09
CA THR A 54 -2.00 -5.33 -3.45
C THR A 54 -2.51 -6.66 -4.00
N PHE A 55 -3.48 -6.59 -4.92
CA PHE A 55 -3.89 -7.73 -5.77
C PHE A 55 -3.32 -7.66 -7.18
N ASP A 56 -2.45 -6.69 -7.45
CA ASP A 56 -1.77 -6.59 -8.73
C ASP A 56 -0.93 -7.85 -8.99
N LEU A 57 -1.14 -8.45 -10.16
CA LEU A 57 -0.49 -9.69 -10.58
C LEU A 57 0.88 -9.43 -11.22
N ASP A 58 1.19 -8.19 -11.59
CA ASP A 58 2.47 -7.79 -12.18
C ASP A 58 3.53 -7.54 -11.09
N PHE A 59 3.70 -8.52 -10.21
CA PHE A 59 4.65 -8.46 -9.08
C PHE A 59 6.09 -8.19 -9.52
N GLY A 60 6.48 -8.59 -10.73
CA GLY A 60 7.80 -8.30 -11.29
C GLY A 60 8.06 -6.80 -11.45
N PHE A 61 7.06 -6.04 -11.91
CA PHE A 61 7.15 -4.58 -12.01
C PHE A 61 7.20 -3.93 -10.62
N ILE A 62 6.35 -4.38 -9.69
CA ILE A 62 6.34 -3.89 -8.31
C ILE A 62 7.68 -4.15 -7.61
N LEU A 63 8.24 -5.36 -7.74
CA LEU A 63 9.55 -5.71 -7.19
C LEU A 63 10.67 -4.86 -7.79
N ARG A 64 10.58 -4.54 -9.08
CA ARG A 64 11.51 -3.61 -9.72
C ARG A 64 11.45 -2.23 -9.09
N LEU A 65 10.25 -1.68 -8.89
CA LEU A 65 10.06 -0.39 -8.20
C LEU A 65 10.60 -0.42 -6.76
N CYS A 66 10.46 -1.55 -6.06
CA CYS A 66 10.99 -1.73 -4.70
C CYS A 66 12.51 -1.81 -4.62
N SER A 67 13.19 -2.29 -5.68
CA SER A 67 14.62 -2.57 -5.66
C SER A 67 15.49 -1.39 -6.12
N GLY A 68 14.88 -0.29 -6.58
CA GLY A 68 15.61 0.92 -7.00
C GLY A 68 16.55 0.70 -8.19
N ARG A 69 16.31 -0.33 -9.00
CA ARG A 69 17.09 -0.73 -10.17
C ARG A 69 16.25 -0.69 -11.45
#